data_AF-A0A4Z0JDH9-F1
#
_entry.id   AF-A0A4Z0JDH9-F1
#
_cell.length_a   1.000
_cell.length_b   1.000
_cell.length_c   1.000
_cell.angle_alpha   90.00
_cell.angle_beta   90.00
_cell.angle_gamma   90.00
#
_symmetry.space_group_name_H-M   'P 1'
#
loop_
_entity.id
_entity.type
_entity.pdbx_description
1 polymer ?
#
loop_
_entity_poly.entity_id
_entity_poly.type
_entity_poly.pdbx_seq_one_letter_code
_entity_poly.pdbx_strand_id
1 'polypeptide(L)'
;MRKCHFKFLLLAIMTCLCAWGLTANLSARADSLDLDQTIDQVLPSTSADPNEQAVRTALLTNPSLTGESTLDWVQKVGAKVAIDQPLTSYAPLIKIVSVLTTLRLTDQTALSGDNLAPVIQAYLNDRPDKSAARPDLNLQLVHDQLTNTDLATILQIAQVNAQSTAPMHIKNLNLMQNQISDFSAWQTYKAANGLNSPITALSANPQDTNATVTLPAAKVTGNTVKLPFADLTITNADYDTGAVPPIAIAMGTQLAPYFDDSSHYDSQGGMDATNLTNQMDTPHWNIDLDNHTFDLTNLNTFTAQTPTYTIFYTPKSLQETADNFAVIGDVSLPEDLDNLTITNVPANAKQLQVNLLITYYNGSDDDTYATFTQKYTLPLTSPATTTPSTTPPAATTPAPTPAPDTVADQATTSPAKTATKIITATRKLGLYQSPNFSAKQRLHWYTQSARAQRPMFKILGVVRAQSGALRYHVKDVTPGAKTYGQTGYITAKADFVANAYYQIKATKIKVLRGLNSYRSAALTGRKHHYRKNQTIRVTKLVKHKLTTRYQLPNGRYVSANKRLVLRVK
;
A
#
# COMPACT_ATOMS: atom_id res chain seq x y z
N MET A 1 4.51 30.47 -34.59
CA MET A 1 5.45 29.35 -34.34
C MET A 1 6.60 29.65 -33.38
N ARG A 2 6.85 30.89 -32.89
CA ARG A 2 8.00 31.20 -32.00
C ARG A 2 7.74 31.16 -30.48
N LYS A 3 6.50 30.91 -30.01
CA LYS A 3 6.16 30.92 -28.57
C LYS A 3 6.21 29.54 -27.88
N CYS A 4 6.15 28.42 -28.61
CA CYS A 4 6.25 27.09 -28.01
C CYS A 4 7.70 26.65 -27.71
N HIS A 5 8.68 27.12 -28.46
CA HIS A 5 10.09 26.75 -28.23
C HIS A 5 10.70 27.48 -27.02
N PHE A 6 10.15 28.62 -26.62
CA PHE A 6 10.67 29.40 -25.48
C PHE A 6 10.31 28.79 -24.12
N LYS A 7 9.18 28.07 -24.01
CA LYS A 7 8.80 27.35 -22.78
C LYS A 7 9.60 26.06 -22.57
N PHE A 8 9.97 25.37 -23.65
CA PHE A 8 10.86 24.20 -23.59
C PHE A 8 12.30 24.61 -23.24
N LEU A 9 12.78 25.74 -23.78
CA LEU A 9 14.11 26.26 -23.46
C LEU A 9 14.18 26.76 -22.00
N LEU A 10 13.13 27.40 -21.46
CA LEU A 10 13.12 27.85 -20.06
C LEU A 10 13.06 26.67 -19.07
N LEU A 11 12.37 25.58 -19.40
CA LEU A 11 12.30 24.38 -18.57
C LEU A 11 13.63 23.60 -18.58
N ALA A 12 14.32 23.56 -19.72
CA ALA A 12 15.66 22.99 -19.86
C ALA A 12 16.76 23.85 -19.18
N ILE A 13 16.59 25.18 -19.16
CA ILE A 13 17.52 26.09 -18.50
C ILE A 13 17.31 26.08 -16.97
N MET A 14 16.09 25.88 -16.46
CA MET A 14 15.87 25.70 -15.00
C MET A 14 16.37 24.35 -14.47
N THR A 15 16.31 23.26 -15.24
CA THR A 15 16.95 22.00 -14.85
C THR A 15 18.49 22.07 -14.91
N CYS A 16 19.07 22.83 -15.84
CA CYS A 16 20.51 23.09 -15.87
C CYS A 16 21.00 24.01 -14.73
N LEU A 17 20.21 25.01 -14.30
CA LEU A 17 20.59 25.92 -13.21
C LEU A 17 20.49 25.27 -11.81
N CYS A 18 19.53 24.35 -11.59
CA CYS A 18 19.52 23.52 -10.38
C CYS A 18 20.67 22.51 -10.36
N ALA A 19 21.08 21.98 -11.52
CA ALA A 19 22.28 21.14 -11.62
C ALA A 19 23.57 21.94 -11.30
N TRP A 20 23.67 23.20 -11.72
CA TRP A 20 24.83 24.04 -11.46
C TRP A 20 24.98 24.47 -9.99
N GLY A 21 23.86 24.70 -9.28
CA GLY A 21 23.86 25.03 -7.85
C GLY A 21 24.32 23.88 -6.94
N LEU A 22 24.16 22.62 -7.38
CA LEU A 22 24.64 21.43 -6.66
C LEU A 22 26.03 20.97 -7.12
N THR A 23 26.45 21.27 -8.36
CA THR A 23 27.83 20.98 -8.81
C THR A 23 28.90 21.82 -8.09
N ALA A 24 28.53 22.95 -7.50
CA ALA A 24 29.49 23.78 -6.74
C ALA A 24 29.97 23.13 -5.42
N ASN A 25 29.29 22.10 -4.92
CA ASN A 25 29.73 21.31 -3.76
C ASN A 25 30.39 19.97 -4.15
N LEU A 26 30.52 19.67 -5.45
CA LEU A 26 31.02 18.39 -5.96
C LEU A 26 32.57 18.28 -6.02
N SER A 27 33.31 19.12 -5.29
CA SER A 27 34.79 19.08 -5.28
C SER A 27 35.46 18.95 -3.90
N ALA A 28 34.72 18.63 -2.85
CA ALA A 28 35.35 18.18 -1.61
C ALA A 28 35.73 16.70 -1.76
N ARG A 29 36.97 16.45 -2.17
CA ARG A 29 37.62 15.14 -2.12
C ARG A 29 37.50 14.64 -0.66
N ALA A 30 36.65 13.66 -0.41
CA ALA A 30 36.70 12.91 0.83
C ALA A 30 38.08 12.25 0.89
N ASP A 31 38.84 12.50 1.95
CA ASP A 31 40.05 11.73 2.23
C ASP A 31 39.66 10.25 2.18
N SER A 32 40.36 9.48 1.36
CA SER A 32 40.11 8.05 1.20
C SER A 32 40.10 7.39 2.58
N LEU A 33 39.01 6.70 2.91
CA LEU A 33 38.87 5.94 4.15
C LEU A 33 40.12 5.09 4.40
N ASP A 34 40.78 5.29 5.54
CA ASP A 34 41.96 4.52 5.91
C ASP A 34 41.54 3.12 6.36
N LEU A 35 41.76 2.15 5.48
CA LEU A 35 41.34 0.76 5.67
C LEU A 35 42.06 0.04 6.81
N ASP A 36 43.23 0.54 7.23
CA ASP A 36 44.01 -0.03 8.32
C ASP A 36 43.50 0.42 9.69
N GLN A 37 42.62 1.43 9.74
CA GLN A 37 42.00 1.84 10.99
C GLN A 37 41.10 0.74 11.56
N THR A 38 41.14 0.57 12.88
CA THR A 38 40.28 -0.37 13.59
C THR A 38 38.91 0.24 13.87
N ILE A 39 37.92 -0.62 14.12
CA ILE A 39 36.59 -0.19 14.55
C ILE A 39 36.67 0.73 15.78
N ASP A 40 37.51 0.43 16.77
CA ASP A 40 37.66 1.26 17.97
C ASP A 40 38.39 2.59 17.70
N GLN A 41 39.13 2.72 16.60
CA GLN A 41 39.70 4.01 16.19
C GLN A 41 38.66 4.92 15.52
N VAL A 42 37.76 4.36 14.71
CA VAL A 42 36.72 5.17 14.00
C VAL A 42 35.42 5.33 14.78
N LEU A 43 35.07 4.32 15.58
CA LEU A 43 33.90 4.22 16.45
C LEU A 43 34.33 3.76 17.86
N PRO A 44 34.99 4.61 18.65
CA PRO A 44 35.46 4.27 20.00
C PRO A 44 34.39 3.69 20.93
N SER A 45 34.74 2.60 21.62
CA SER A 45 33.90 2.02 22.68
C SER A 45 33.60 3.00 23.83
N THR A 46 34.45 3.99 24.03
CA THR A 46 34.34 5.02 25.06
C THR A 46 33.58 6.27 24.60
N SER A 47 33.08 6.30 23.36
CA SER A 47 32.39 7.47 22.81
C SER A 47 31.16 7.85 23.63
N ALA A 48 31.02 9.14 23.92
CA ALA A 48 29.83 9.68 24.58
C ALA A 48 28.69 9.98 23.59
N ASP A 49 28.93 9.92 22.27
CA ASP A 49 27.89 10.13 21.26
C ASP A 49 26.99 8.88 21.18
N PRO A 50 25.69 8.99 21.51
CA PRO A 50 24.77 7.86 21.43
C PRO A 50 24.60 7.32 20.00
N ASN A 51 24.76 8.15 18.96
CA ASN A 51 24.69 7.70 17.57
C ASN A 51 25.90 6.84 17.22
N GLU A 52 27.08 7.23 17.70
CA GLU A 52 28.32 6.47 17.50
C GLU A 52 28.25 5.11 18.19
N GLN A 53 27.72 5.07 19.42
CA GLN A 53 27.48 3.81 20.14
C GLN A 53 26.46 2.92 19.44
N ALA A 54 25.40 3.50 18.86
CA ALA A 54 24.39 2.76 18.10
C ALA A 54 24.99 2.12 16.83
N VAL A 55 25.75 2.88 16.05
CA VAL A 55 26.44 2.38 14.84
C VAL A 55 27.47 1.30 15.21
N ARG A 56 28.28 1.53 16.24
CA ARG A 56 29.26 0.55 16.74
C ARG A 56 28.59 -0.76 17.18
N THR A 57 27.54 -0.65 17.97
CA THR A 57 26.80 -1.82 18.48
C THR A 57 26.20 -2.62 17.33
N ALA A 58 25.63 -1.94 16.33
CA ALA A 58 25.06 -2.59 15.16
C ALA A 58 26.14 -3.31 14.34
N LEU A 59 27.31 -2.70 14.13
CA LEU A 59 28.43 -3.32 13.42
C LEU A 59 28.95 -4.58 14.11
N LEU A 60 29.10 -4.54 15.44
CA LEU A 60 29.59 -5.66 16.25
C LEU A 60 28.54 -6.74 16.54
N THR A 61 27.36 -6.68 15.92
CA THR A 61 26.44 -7.82 15.90
C THR A 61 26.98 -8.97 15.04
N ASN A 62 27.91 -8.69 14.12
CA ASN A 62 28.63 -9.71 13.37
C ASN A 62 29.66 -10.39 14.29
N PRO A 63 29.55 -11.70 14.57
CA PRO A 63 30.43 -12.40 15.51
C PRO A 63 31.88 -12.50 15.04
N SER A 64 32.15 -12.23 13.75
CA SER A 64 33.50 -12.20 13.18
C SER A 64 34.23 -10.87 13.37
N LEU A 65 33.58 -9.86 13.98
CA LEU A 65 34.12 -8.52 14.19
C LEU A 65 34.30 -8.21 15.69
N THR A 66 35.39 -7.52 16.00
CA THR A 66 35.71 -6.98 17.33
C THR A 66 36.15 -5.52 17.19
N GLY A 67 36.30 -4.79 18.30
CA GLY A 67 36.82 -3.42 18.26
C GLY A 67 38.20 -3.28 17.60
N GLU A 68 39.01 -4.33 17.62
CA GLU A 68 40.34 -4.39 17.00
C GLU A 68 40.31 -4.74 15.51
N SER A 69 39.17 -5.13 14.96
CA SER A 69 39.03 -5.44 13.54
C SER A 69 39.28 -4.19 12.69
N THR A 70 40.08 -4.32 11.63
CA THR A 70 40.33 -3.24 10.66
C THR A 70 39.14 -3.06 9.72
N LEU A 71 39.02 -1.88 9.12
CA LEU A 71 37.98 -1.61 8.11
C LEU A 71 38.15 -2.47 6.84
N ASP A 72 39.38 -2.86 6.50
CA ASP A 72 39.65 -3.88 5.46
C ASP A 72 39.02 -5.23 5.83
N TRP A 73 39.14 -5.65 7.09
CA TRP A 73 38.50 -6.89 7.54
C TRP A 73 36.97 -6.79 7.52
N VAL A 74 36.40 -5.64 7.94
CA VAL A 74 34.96 -5.36 7.85
C VAL A 74 34.45 -5.54 6.42
N GLN A 75 35.21 -5.04 5.44
CA GLN A 75 34.89 -5.20 4.02
C GLN A 75 34.97 -6.66 3.57
N LYS A 76 36.05 -7.38 3.91
CA LYS A 76 36.28 -8.78 3.51
C LYS A 76 35.23 -9.74 4.05
N VAL A 77 34.74 -9.53 5.27
CA VAL A 77 33.65 -10.35 5.83
C VAL A 77 32.28 -9.99 5.26
N GLY A 78 32.20 -8.96 4.41
CA GLY A 78 30.95 -8.50 3.82
C GLY A 78 29.95 -8.01 4.85
N ALA A 79 30.39 -7.17 5.80
CA ALA A 79 29.60 -6.79 6.96
C ALA A 79 28.23 -6.19 6.60
N LYS A 80 27.24 -6.53 7.42
CA LYS A 80 25.83 -6.08 7.31
C LYS A 80 25.46 -5.36 8.59
N VAL A 81 24.90 -4.17 8.46
CA VAL A 81 24.50 -3.32 9.60
C VAL A 81 23.00 -3.11 9.55
N ALA A 82 22.33 -3.30 10.70
CA ALA A 82 20.93 -2.98 10.90
C ALA A 82 20.79 -2.06 12.13
N ILE A 83 20.20 -0.88 11.92
CA ILE A 83 19.98 0.12 12.96
C ILE A 83 18.48 0.41 13.05
N ASP A 84 17.86 -0.12 14.10
CA ASP A 84 16.43 0.06 14.41
C ASP A 84 16.20 1.16 15.46
N GLN A 85 17.29 1.71 16.01
CA GLN A 85 17.22 2.81 16.98
C GLN A 85 17.28 4.14 16.23
N PRO A 86 16.36 5.09 16.46
CA PRO A 86 16.39 6.38 15.76
C PRO A 86 17.67 7.16 16.04
N LEU A 87 18.41 7.49 14.98
CA LEU A 87 19.59 8.34 15.04
C LEU A 87 19.19 9.81 14.94
N THR A 88 19.90 10.67 15.67
CA THR A 88 19.79 12.13 15.55
C THR A 88 20.87 12.71 14.63
N SER A 89 21.92 11.95 14.35
CA SER A 89 22.99 12.27 13.41
C SER A 89 23.49 11.00 12.73
N TYR A 90 23.74 11.08 11.42
CA TYR A 90 24.27 9.96 10.61
C TYR A 90 25.77 10.08 10.34
N ALA A 91 26.43 11.12 10.87
CA ALA A 91 27.87 11.31 10.70
C ALA A 91 28.70 10.09 11.15
N PRO A 92 28.39 9.40 12.28
CA PRO A 92 29.11 8.19 12.66
C PRO A 92 28.94 7.04 11.66
N LEU A 93 27.79 6.95 10.97
CA LEU A 93 27.55 5.92 9.96
C LEU A 93 28.42 6.13 8.72
N ILE A 94 28.60 7.39 8.29
CA ILE A 94 29.43 7.76 7.13
C ILE A 94 30.86 7.23 7.28
N LYS A 95 31.39 7.14 8.50
CA LYS A 95 32.73 6.62 8.80
C LYS A 95 32.96 5.17 8.38
N ILE A 96 31.91 4.37 8.22
CA ILE A 96 32.02 2.93 7.95
C ILE A 96 31.19 2.46 6.75
N VAL A 97 30.26 3.28 6.24
CA VAL A 97 29.22 2.79 5.33
C VAL A 97 29.80 2.25 4.01
N SER A 98 30.94 2.79 3.56
CA SER A 98 31.60 2.38 2.33
C SER A 98 32.30 1.02 2.39
N VAL A 99 32.42 0.40 3.57
CA VAL A 99 32.91 -0.99 3.73
C VAL A 99 31.79 -2.00 3.96
N LEU A 100 30.52 -1.58 3.98
CA LEU A 100 29.36 -2.45 4.22
C LEU A 100 28.77 -3.01 2.94
N THR A 101 28.29 -4.25 2.94
CA THR A 101 27.52 -4.83 1.83
C THR A 101 26.02 -4.62 1.99
N THR A 102 25.53 -4.50 3.22
CA THR A 102 24.12 -4.23 3.51
C THR A 102 24.01 -3.15 4.58
N LEU A 103 23.23 -2.11 4.29
CA LEU A 103 22.79 -1.12 5.27
C LEU A 103 21.28 -1.20 5.40
N ARG A 104 20.82 -1.51 6.61
CA ARG A 104 19.41 -1.40 6.99
C ARG A 104 19.23 -0.32 8.04
N LEU A 105 18.43 0.67 7.69
CA LEU A 105 17.90 1.69 8.59
C LEU A 105 16.40 1.44 8.76
N THR A 106 15.94 1.51 10.00
CA THR A 106 14.52 1.34 10.31
C THR A 106 14.11 2.32 11.41
N ASP A 107 12.89 2.87 11.30
CA ASP A 107 12.33 3.84 12.25
C ASP A 107 13.13 5.17 12.34
N GLN A 108 13.82 5.57 11.28
CA GLN A 108 14.70 6.74 11.25
C GLN A 108 13.97 8.05 10.93
N THR A 109 13.29 8.65 11.90
CA THR A 109 12.48 9.87 11.69
C THR A 109 13.27 11.14 11.29
N ALA A 110 14.60 11.13 11.40
CA ALA A 110 15.46 12.26 11.04
C ALA A 110 16.21 12.04 9.70
N LEU A 111 15.98 10.91 9.03
CA LEU A 111 16.60 10.59 7.75
C LEU A 111 15.80 11.27 6.62
N SER A 112 16.37 12.32 6.03
CA SER A 112 15.81 13.03 4.88
C SER A 112 16.86 13.93 4.26
N GLY A 113 16.72 14.31 2.97
CA GLY A 113 17.48 15.38 2.33
C GLY A 113 18.97 15.41 2.71
N ASP A 114 19.39 16.45 3.44
CA ASP A 114 20.77 16.71 3.86
C ASP A 114 21.41 15.59 4.71
N ASN A 115 20.62 14.78 5.41
CA ASN A 115 21.12 13.63 6.16
C ASN A 115 21.21 12.36 5.32
N LEU A 116 20.31 12.23 4.33
CA LEU A 116 20.24 11.05 3.47
C LEU A 116 21.34 11.08 2.41
N ALA A 117 21.51 12.21 1.72
CA ALA A 117 22.43 12.31 0.58
C ALA A 117 23.87 11.93 0.93
N PRO A 118 24.49 12.43 2.03
CA PRO A 118 25.85 12.05 2.40
C PRO A 118 26.00 10.56 2.71
N VAL A 119 24.99 9.93 3.33
CA VAL A 119 25.00 8.49 3.64
C VAL A 119 25.00 7.67 2.35
N ILE A 120 24.10 7.99 1.40
CA ILE A 120 24.00 7.27 0.13
C ILE A 120 25.25 7.50 -0.72
N GLN A 121 25.77 8.73 -0.73
CA GLN A 121 26.98 9.07 -1.46
C GLN A 121 28.20 8.30 -0.94
N ALA A 122 28.40 8.28 0.38
CA ALA A 122 29.47 7.50 1.00
C ALA A 122 29.30 5.99 0.76
N TYR A 123 28.05 5.49 0.72
CA TYR A 123 27.78 4.08 0.46
C TYR A 123 28.20 3.62 -0.94
N LEU A 124 28.08 4.51 -1.94
CA LEU A 124 28.32 4.22 -3.35
C LEU A 124 29.70 4.66 -3.86
N ASN A 125 30.20 5.83 -3.46
CA ASN A 125 31.35 6.47 -4.10
C ASN A 125 32.69 6.23 -3.38
N ASP A 126 32.70 6.11 -2.06
CA ASP A 126 33.93 6.14 -1.25
C ASP A 126 34.44 4.73 -0.91
N ARG A 127 34.30 3.79 -1.86
CA ARG A 127 34.63 2.37 -1.64
C ARG A 127 36.09 2.06 -2.01
N PRO A 128 36.84 1.37 -1.12
CA PRO A 128 38.29 1.25 -1.25
C PRO A 128 38.80 0.09 -2.13
N ASP A 129 37.96 -0.87 -2.54
CA ASP A 129 38.37 -1.96 -3.46
C ASP A 129 37.71 -1.85 -4.86
N LYS A 130 38.53 -1.99 -5.90
CA LYS A 130 38.13 -2.03 -7.32
C LYS A 130 38.30 -3.43 -7.93
N SER A 131 38.33 -4.48 -7.12
CA SER A 131 38.44 -5.87 -7.59
C SER A 131 37.28 -6.24 -8.51
N ALA A 132 37.52 -7.25 -9.36
CA ALA A 132 36.60 -7.69 -10.40
C ALA A 132 35.29 -8.30 -9.87
N ALA A 133 35.24 -8.69 -8.59
CA ALA A 133 34.05 -9.22 -7.92
C ALA A 133 33.44 -8.15 -7.00
N ARG A 134 32.73 -7.18 -7.58
CA ARG A 134 32.06 -6.13 -6.81
C ARG A 134 30.93 -6.71 -5.97
N PRO A 135 30.81 -6.37 -4.68
CA PRO A 135 29.74 -6.90 -3.85
C PRO A 135 28.39 -6.29 -4.23
N ASP A 136 27.36 -7.13 -4.24
CA ASP A 136 25.97 -6.70 -4.37
C ASP A 136 25.56 -5.84 -3.17
N LEU A 137 25.28 -4.55 -3.41
CA LEU A 137 24.87 -3.64 -2.35
C LEU A 137 23.37 -3.72 -2.08
N ASN A 138 23.01 -3.74 -0.80
CA ASN A 138 21.63 -3.84 -0.34
C ASN A 138 21.33 -2.67 0.60
N LEU A 139 20.48 -1.75 0.16
CA LEU A 139 20.08 -0.57 0.91
C LEU A 139 18.62 -0.71 1.33
N GLN A 140 18.37 -0.79 2.64
CA GLN A 140 17.03 -0.92 3.19
C GLN A 140 16.74 0.28 4.08
N LEU A 141 15.82 1.15 3.65
CA LEU A 141 15.36 2.33 4.37
C LEU A 141 13.87 2.14 4.65
N VAL A 142 13.54 1.56 5.80
CA VAL A 142 12.20 1.02 6.09
C VAL A 142 11.54 1.82 7.21
N HIS A 143 10.35 2.37 6.94
CA HIS A 143 9.61 3.16 7.94
C HIS A 143 10.38 4.40 8.43
N ASP A 144 11.11 5.05 7.53
CA ASP A 144 11.98 6.20 7.80
C ASP A 144 11.32 7.55 7.42
N GLN A 145 10.05 7.53 7.03
CA GLN A 145 9.27 8.72 6.62
C GLN A 145 9.75 9.39 5.33
N LEU A 146 10.51 8.69 4.49
CA LEU A 146 11.04 9.22 3.22
C LEU A 146 9.92 9.63 2.26
N THR A 147 10.14 10.71 1.53
CA THR A 147 9.16 11.34 0.64
C THR A 147 9.53 11.16 -0.83
N ASN A 148 8.70 11.67 -1.75
CA ASN A 148 9.02 11.70 -3.19
C ASN A 148 10.34 12.44 -3.49
N THR A 149 10.67 13.48 -2.71
CA THR A 149 11.93 14.22 -2.85
C THR A 149 13.12 13.36 -2.45
N ASP A 150 12.99 12.55 -1.40
CA ASP A 150 14.06 11.66 -0.95
C ASP A 150 14.30 10.52 -1.96
N LEU A 151 13.23 9.95 -2.54
CA LEU A 151 13.36 9.02 -3.65
C LEU A 151 14.13 9.65 -4.80
N ALA A 152 13.76 10.85 -5.24
CA ALA A 152 14.46 11.54 -6.33
C ALA A 152 15.95 11.77 -6.02
N THR A 153 16.28 12.12 -4.77
CA THR A 153 17.67 12.26 -4.29
C THR A 153 18.44 10.95 -4.42
N ILE A 154 17.88 9.82 -3.97
CA ILE A 154 18.52 8.50 -4.08
C ILE A 154 18.81 8.15 -5.55
N LEU A 155 17.82 8.33 -6.42
CA LEU A 155 17.94 8.03 -7.86
C LEU A 155 19.00 8.93 -8.52
N GLN A 156 19.03 10.21 -8.17
CA GLN A 156 20.01 11.15 -8.71
C GLN A 156 21.43 10.79 -8.28
N ILE A 157 21.65 10.45 -7.00
CA ILE A 157 22.98 10.04 -6.52
C ILE A 157 23.44 8.76 -7.21
N ALA A 158 22.55 7.78 -7.38
CA ALA A 158 22.86 6.55 -8.12
C ALA A 158 23.21 6.85 -9.58
N GLN A 159 22.50 7.77 -10.24
CA GLN A 159 22.80 8.18 -11.61
C GLN A 159 24.17 8.86 -11.73
N VAL A 160 24.54 9.70 -10.76
CA VAL A 160 25.86 10.36 -10.73
C VAL A 160 26.97 9.33 -10.47
N ASN A 161 26.77 8.41 -9.53
CA ASN A 161 27.73 7.32 -9.26
C ASN A 161 28.00 6.48 -10.52
N ALA A 162 26.98 6.22 -11.33
CA ALA A 162 27.09 5.46 -12.57
C ALA A 162 28.08 6.05 -13.59
N GLN A 163 28.36 7.35 -13.50
CA GLN A 163 29.32 8.05 -14.37
C GLN A 163 30.75 8.05 -13.79
N SER A 164 30.96 7.46 -12.61
CA SER A 164 32.29 7.39 -11.98
C SER A 164 33.18 6.34 -12.66
N THR A 165 34.49 6.40 -12.39
CA THR A 165 35.45 5.41 -12.92
C THR A 165 35.28 4.00 -12.34
N ALA A 166 34.53 3.86 -11.25
CA ALA A 166 34.26 2.60 -10.57
C ALA A 166 32.85 2.61 -9.96
N PRO A 167 31.79 2.49 -10.79
CA PRO A 167 30.40 2.61 -10.33
C PRO A 167 29.96 1.47 -9.42
N MET A 168 29.21 1.78 -8.38
CA MET A 168 28.65 0.78 -7.47
C MET A 168 27.16 0.67 -7.70
N HIS A 169 26.66 -0.56 -7.80
CA HIS A 169 25.25 -0.79 -8.04
C HIS A 169 24.55 -1.18 -6.74
N ILE A 170 23.37 -0.60 -6.50
CA ILE A 170 22.45 -1.06 -5.49
C ILE A 170 21.64 -2.20 -6.11
N LYS A 171 21.97 -3.43 -5.74
CA LYS A 171 21.21 -4.60 -6.19
C LYS A 171 19.77 -4.53 -5.70
N ASN A 172 19.57 -4.22 -4.42
CA ASN A 172 18.24 -4.12 -3.83
C ASN A 172 18.07 -2.81 -3.04
N LEU A 173 17.13 -1.98 -3.48
CA LEU A 173 16.66 -0.80 -2.79
C LEU A 173 15.30 -1.10 -2.15
N ASN A 174 15.26 -1.20 -0.82
CA ASN A 174 14.02 -1.37 -0.06
C ASN A 174 13.60 -0.04 0.58
N LEU A 175 12.42 0.45 0.22
CA LEU A 175 11.81 1.69 0.68
C LEU A 175 10.42 1.46 1.31
N MET A 176 10.16 0.28 1.85
CA MET A 176 8.87 -0.07 2.45
C MET A 176 8.48 0.89 3.60
N GLN A 177 7.18 1.11 3.76
CA GLN A 177 6.56 1.85 4.86
C GLN A 177 7.00 3.33 4.98
N ASN A 178 7.38 3.96 3.86
CA ASN A 178 7.71 5.38 3.82
C ASN A 178 6.50 6.24 3.40
N GLN A 179 6.73 7.53 3.10
CA GLN A 179 5.71 8.50 2.68
C GLN A 179 5.77 8.78 1.16
N ILE A 180 6.25 7.82 0.36
CA ILE A 180 6.36 7.98 -1.10
C ILE A 180 4.99 7.71 -1.72
N SER A 181 4.49 8.69 -2.47
CA SER A 181 3.18 8.63 -3.13
C SER A 181 3.25 8.66 -4.65
N ASP A 182 4.41 9.00 -5.20
CA ASP A 182 4.63 9.17 -6.63
C ASP A 182 5.93 8.50 -7.05
N PHE A 183 5.79 7.38 -7.77
CA PHE A 183 6.90 6.59 -8.31
C PHE A 183 7.20 6.91 -9.78
N SER A 184 6.65 8.00 -10.34
CA SER A 184 7.01 8.46 -11.69
C SER A 184 8.52 8.67 -11.86
N ALA A 185 9.21 9.18 -10.83
CA ALA A 185 10.66 9.33 -10.83
C ALA A 185 11.40 7.99 -10.98
N TRP A 186 10.94 6.93 -10.31
CA TRP A 186 11.48 5.57 -10.48
C TRP A 186 11.24 5.04 -11.90
N GLN A 187 10.03 5.24 -12.43
CA GLN A 187 9.67 4.77 -13.77
C GLN A 187 10.53 5.47 -14.84
N THR A 188 10.70 6.79 -14.76
CA THR A 188 11.60 7.55 -15.64
C THR A 188 13.05 7.08 -15.49
N TYR A 189 13.52 6.89 -14.25
CA TYR A 189 14.86 6.39 -13.98
C TYR A 189 15.12 5.01 -14.62
N LYS A 190 14.18 4.07 -14.49
CA LYS A 190 14.34 2.74 -15.11
C LYS A 190 14.24 2.79 -16.62
N ALA A 191 13.33 3.60 -17.19
CA ALA A 191 13.26 3.76 -18.64
C ALA A 191 14.55 4.32 -19.25
N ALA A 192 15.25 5.22 -18.53
CA ALA A 192 16.51 5.78 -19.00
C ALA A 192 17.71 4.81 -18.91
N ASN A 193 17.67 3.84 -18.00
CA ASN A 193 18.84 3.00 -17.68
C ASN A 193 18.68 1.50 -18.05
N GLY A 194 17.46 0.99 -18.26
CA GLY A 194 17.21 -0.41 -18.62
C GLY A 194 17.55 -1.43 -17.52
N LEU A 195 17.93 -2.64 -17.93
CA LEU A 195 18.25 -3.77 -17.04
C LEU A 195 19.51 -3.56 -16.20
N ASN A 196 20.53 -2.91 -16.77
CA ASN A 196 21.81 -2.64 -16.11
C ASN A 196 21.78 -1.33 -15.30
N SER A 197 20.61 -0.98 -14.77
CA SER A 197 20.42 0.25 -14.02
C SER A 197 21.28 0.26 -12.75
N PRO A 198 21.84 1.42 -12.34
CA PRO A 198 22.62 1.52 -11.10
C PRO A 198 21.84 1.09 -9.85
N ILE A 199 20.51 1.08 -9.91
CA ILE A 199 19.64 0.41 -8.95
C ILE A 199 18.88 -0.70 -9.68
N THR A 200 19.22 -1.94 -9.37
CA THR A 200 18.73 -3.10 -10.11
C THR A 200 17.30 -3.46 -9.69
N ALA A 201 17.04 -3.54 -8.37
CA ALA A 201 15.74 -3.88 -7.82
C ALA A 201 15.16 -2.85 -6.84
N LEU A 202 13.83 -2.76 -6.79
CA LEU A 202 13.07 -1.88 -5.89
C LEU A 202 11.97 -2.64 -5.14
N SER A 203 11.97 -2.51 -3.82
CA SER A 203 10.89 -2.97 -2.95
C SER A 203 10.30 -1.80 -2.18
N ALA A 204 9.11 -1.34 -2.55
CA ALA A 204 8.52 -0.14 -1.95
C ALA A 204 7.05 -0.32 -1.55
N ASN A 205 6.62 -1.55 -1.25
CA ASN A 205 5.26 -1.82 -0.79
C ASN A 205 5.21 -2.40 0.62
N PRO A 206 4.28 -1.96 1.50
CA PRO A 206 3.35 -0.84 1.32
C PRO A 206 4.03 0.52 1.53
N GLN A 207 3.29 1.61 1.29
CA GLN A 207 3.67 2.97 1.73
C GLN A 207 2.68 3.49 2.78
N ASP A 208 3.17 4.22 3.78
CA ASP A 208 2.39 4.79 4.89
C ASP A 208 1.73 6.14 4.53
N THR A 209 1.39 6.31 3.25
CA THR A 209 0.70 7.50 2.72
C THR A 209 -0.56 7.14 1.95
N ASN A 210 -1.54 8.05 2.01
CA ASN A 210 -2.77 7.99 1.21
C ASN A 210 -2.79 9.06 0.11
N ALA A 211 -1.68 9.78 -0.09
CA ALA A 211 -1.55 10.72 -1.18
C ALA A 211 -1.61 10.00 -2.53
N THR A 212 -2.11 10.71 -3.55
CA THR A 212 -2.37 10.15 -4.88
C THR A 212 -1.89 11.11 -5.96
N VAL A 213 -1.43 10.58 -7.09
CA VAL A 213 -1.16 11.37 -8.30
C VAL A 213 -2.48 11.69 -8.98
N THR A 214 -2.68 12.93 -9.42
CA THR A 214 -3.92 13.30 -10.13
C THR A 214 -3.74 13.11 -11.62
N LEU A 215 -4.57 12.27 -12.23
CA LEU A 215 -4.59 12.03 -13.66
C LEU A 215 -5.34 13.15 -14.41
N PRO A 216 -5.14 13.28 -15.72
CA PRO A 216 -5.99 14.11 -16.57
C PRO A 216 -7.48 13.76 -16.41
N ALA A 217 -8.36 14.74 -16.54
CA ALA A 217 -9.78 14.50 -16.40
C ALA A 217 -10.30 13.63 -17.55
N ALA A 218 -11.00 12.53 -17.22
CA ALA A 218 -11.57 11.63 -18.21
C ALA A 218 -13.07 11.90 -18.41
N LYS A 219 -13.52 11.73 -19.65
CA LYS A 219 -14.93 11.89 -20.02
C LYS A 219 -15.71 10.62 -19.70
N VAL A 220 -16.87 10.77 -19.08
CA VAL A 220 -17.83 9.67 -18.90
C VAL A 220 -18.73 9.57 -20.12
N THR A 221 -18.76 8.39 -20.76
CA THR A 221 -19.65 8.07 -21.88
C THR A 221 -20.60 6.96 -21.46
N GLY A 222 -21.88 7.29 -21.31
CA GLY A 222 -22.86 6.39 -20.69
C GLY A 222 -22.48 6.10 -19.24
N ASN A 223 -22.09 4.85 -18.96
CA ASN A 223 -21.66 4.38 -17.64
C ASN A 223 -20.19 3.93 -17.65
N THR A 224 -19.42 4.39 -18.65
CA THR A 224 -18.07 3.92 -18.95
C THR A 224 -17.09 5.08 -19.03
N VAL A 225 -15.86 4.86 -18.59
CA VAL A 225 -14.73 5.77 -18.73
C VAL A 225 -13.59 5.01 -19.41
N LYS A 226 -12.90 5.68 -20.33
CA LYS A 226 -11.66 5.20 -20.95
C LYS A 226 -10.49 5.95 -20.33
N LEU A 227 -9.50 5.22 -19.84
CA LEU A 227 -8.28 5.77 -19.26
C LEU A 227 -7.09 5.37 -20.15
N PRO A 228 -6.43 6.32 -20.83
CA PRO A 228 -5.28 6.00 -21.67
C PRO A 228 -4.14 5.36 -20.88
N PHE A 229 -3.50 4.32 -21.41
CA PHE A 229 -2.31 3.74 -20.78
C PHE A 229 -1.15 4.72 -20.69
N ALA A 230 -1.04 5.64 -21.66
CA ALA A 230 -0.04 6.70 -21.67
C ALA A 230 -0.11 7.62 -20.43
N ASP A 231 -1.30 7.77 -19.83
CA ASP A 231 -1.47 8.61 -18.63
C ASP A 231 -1.00 7.91 -17.34
N LEU A 232 -0.85 6.58 -17.37
CA LEU A 232 -0.49 5.79 -16.19
C LEU A 232 1.02 5.75 -15.90
N THR A 233 1.85 6.48 -16.65
CA THR A 233 3.33 6.50 -16.55
C THR A 233 4.00 5.13 -16.52
N ILE A 234 3.28 4.08 -16.89
CA ILE A 234 3.79 2.72 -16.98
C ILE A 234 4.83 2.73 -18.07
N THR A 235 6.11 2.67 -17.70
CA THR A 235 7.16 2.52 -18.69
C THR A 235 7.09 1.09 -19.21
N ASN A 236 6.81 0.95 -20.51
CA ASN A 236 7.20 -0.20 -21.31
C ASN A 236 8.73 -0.23 -21.32
N ALA A 237 9.37 -0.46 -20.17
CA ALA A 237 10.75 -0.84 -20.16
C ALA A 237 10.77 -2.17 -20.91
N ASP A 238 11.14 -2.09 -22.18
CA ASP A 238 11.47 -3.22 -23.04
C ASP A 238 12.60 -3.96 -22.32
N TYR A 239 12.21 -4.86 -21.44
CA TYR A 239 13.10 -5.88 -20.94
C TYR A 239 13.19 -6.85 -22.11
N ASP A 240 14.25 -6.67 -22.90
CA ASP A 240 14.60 -7.31 -24.17
C ASP A 240 14.81 -8.85 -24.06
N THR A 241 14.13 -9.49 -23.12
CA THR A 241 14.29 -10.91 -22.74
C THR A 241 13.10 -11.77 -23.18
N GLY A 242 12.15 -11.23 -23.95
CA GLY A 242 10.99 -11.98 -24.43
C GLY A 242 9.97 -12.37 -23.34
N ALA A 243 10.14 -11.85 -22.13
CA ALA A 243 9.19 -12.01 -21.03
C ALA A 243 8.77 -10.62 -20.53
N VAL A 244 7.63 -10.12 -20.99
CA VAL A 244 7.08 -8.86 -20.49
C VAL A 244 6.37 -9.13 -19.16
N PRO A 245 6.77 -8.50 -18.04
CA PRO A 245 6.16 -8.80 -16.77
C PRO A 245 4.74 -8.24 -16.69
N PRO A 246 3.78 -9.00 -16.15
CA PRO A 246 2.40 -8.55 -15.98
C PRO A 246 2.33 -7.38 -15.00
N ILE A 247 1.66 -6.30 -15.40
CA ILE A 247 1.31 -5.22 -14.47
C ILE A 247 -0.05 -5.53 -13.87
N ALA A 248 -0.09 -5.72 -12.56
CA ALA A 248 -1.32 -6.02 -11.83
C ALA A 248 -1.99 -4.72 -11.35
N ILE A 249 -2.87 -4.12 -12.15
CA ILE A 249 -3.65 -2.97 -11.66
C ILE A 249 -4.83 -3.49 -10.84
N ALA A 250 -5.03 -2.94 -9.65
CA ALA A 250 -6.09 -3.38 -8.77
C ALA A 250 -6.97 -2.20 -8.40
N MET A 251 -8.08 -2.06 -9.12
CA MET A 251 -9.00 -0.95 -8.92
C MET A 251 -10.21 -1.34 -8.09
N GLY A 252 -10.38 -0.59 -7.02
CA GLY A 252 -11.54 -0.70 -6.14
C GLY A 252 -11.25 -0.03 -4.82
N THR A 253 -12.20 0.75 -4.32
CA THR A 253 -12.13 1.40 -3.00
C THR A 253 -11.94 0.41 -1.83
N GLN A 254 -12.05 -0.91 -2.08
CA GLN A 254 -11.87 -1.97 -1.08
C GLN A 254 -10.60 -2.83 -1.27
N LEU A 255 -9.81 -2.67 -2.35
CA LEU A 255 -8.53 -3.36 -2.54
C LEU A 255 -7.32 -2.55 -2.08
N ALA A 256 -7.45 -1.22 -1.97
CA ALA A 256 -6.43 -0.36 -1.36
C ALA A 256 -5.93 -0.88 0.01
N PRO A 257 -6.81 -1.33 0.93
CA PRO A 257 -6.38 -1.88 2.22
C PRO A 257 -5.57 -3.18 2.13
N TYR A 258 -5.57 -3.88 1.00
CA TYR A 258 -4.77 -5.10 0.81
C TYR A 258 -3.32 -4.71 0.48
N PHE A 259 -3.10 -3.86 -0.52
CA PHE A 259 -1.75 -3.40 -0.87
C PHE A 259 -1.12 -2.49 0.19
N ASP A 260 -1.95 -1.90 1.05
CA ASP A 260 -1.50 -1.07 2.17
C ASP A 260 -1.26 -1.87 3.47
N ASP A 261 -1.58 -3.18 3.53
CA ASP A 261 -1.34 -4.00 4.73
C ASP A 261 -0.01 -4.75 4.61
N SER A 262 0.98 -4.32 5.40
CA SER A 262 2.33 -4.91 5.44
C SER A 262 2.36 -6.40 5.79
N SER A 263 1.29 -6.97 6.34
CA SER A 263 1.22 -8.42 6.57
C SER A 263 1.09 -9.26 5.30
N HIS A 264 0.86 -8.64 4.14
CA HIS A 264 0.84 -9.32 2.84
C HIS A 264 2.19 -9.31 2.12
N TYR A 265 3.22 -8.73 2.74
CA TYR A 265 4.56 -8.62 2.18
C TYR A 265 5.59 -9.26 3.12
N ASP A 266 6.61 -9.89 2.56
CA ASP A 266 7.77 -10.38 3.29
C ASP A 266 8.76 -9.24 3.61
N SER A 267 9.87 -9.57 4.27
CA SER A 267 10.90 -8.59 4.65
C SER A 267 11.65 -7.98 3.46
N GLN A 268 11.54 -8.56 2.27
CA GLN A 268 12.12 -8.07 1.04
C GLN A 268 11.08 -7.35 0.16
N GLY A 269 9.84 -7.17 0.62
CA GLY A 269 8.75 -6.56 -0.14
C GLY A 269 8.10 -7.50 -1.16
N GLY A 270 8.47 -8.79 -1.17
CA GLY A 270 7.81 -9.83 -1.93
C GLY A 270 6.40 -10.04 -1.40
N MET A 271 5.40 -9.99 -2.28
CA MET A 271 4.01 -10.21 -1.88
C MET A 271 3.73 -11.71 -1.74
N ASP A 272 2.94 -12.10 -0.74
CA ASP A 272 2.40 -13.46 -0.65
C ASP A 272 1.39 -13.74 -1.78
N ALA A 273 1.90 -14.23 -2.91
CA ALA A 273 1.15 -14.51 -4.13
C ALA A 273 0.02 -15.54 -3.92
N THR A 274 0.15 -16.42 -2.93
CA THR A 274 -0.85 -17.43 -2.58
C THR A 274 -2.13 -16.81 -2.00
N ASN A 275 -2.01 -15.70 -1.27
CA ASN A 275 -3.17 -14.92 -0.82
C ASN A 275 -3.70 -14.00 -1.92
N LEU A 276 -2.81 -13.54 -2.81
CA LEU A 276 -3.17 -12.70 -3.93
C LEU A 276 -4.18 -13.41 -4.81
N THR A 277 -3.85 -14.58 -5.38
CA THR A 277 -4.70 -15.35 -6.31
C THR A 277 -6.03 -15.83 -5.73
N ASN A 278 -6.10 -16.06 -4.41
CA ASN A 278 -7.32 -16.52 -3.72
C ASN A 278 -8.33 -15.40 -3.39
N GLN A 279 -7.94 -14.13 -3.48
CA GLN A 279 -8.80 -12.97 -3.14
C GLN A 279 -9.41 -12.27 -4.35
N MET A 280 -9.33 -12.90 -5.51
CA MET A 280 -9.02 -12.17 -6.74
C MET A 280 -9.68 -12.90 -7.90
N ASP A 281 -10.68 -12.27 -8.50
CA ASP A 281 -11.33 -12.71 -9.75
C ASP A 281 -10.45 -12.34 -10.95
N THR A 282 -9.81 -13.31 -11.60
CA THR A 282 -9.05 -13.05 -12.83
C THR A 282 -10.02 -12.60 -13.92
N PRO A 283 -9.67 -11.64 -14.79
CA PRO A 283 -10.40 -11.45 -16.04
C PRO A 283 -10.47 -12.82 -16.72
N HIS A 284 -11.68 -13.29 -16.99
CA HIS A 284 -11.86 -14.62 -17.58
C HIS A 284 -11.24 -14.60 -18.97
N TRP A 285 -10.03 -15.14 -19.11
CA TRP A 285 -9.61 -15.71 -20.37
C TRP A 285 -10.63 -16.81 -20.68
N ASN A 286 -11.39 -16.64 -21.74
CA ASN A 286 -12.27 -17.70 -22.17
C ASN A 286 -11.49 -18.53 -23.19
N ILE A 287 -10.79 -19.54 -22.67
CA ILE A 287 -9.94 -20.44 -23.44
C ILE A 287 -10.71 -21.73 -23.68
N ASP A 288 -10.95 -22.02 -24.95
CA ASP A 288 -11.45 -23.30 -25.40
C ASP A 288 -10.31 -24.03 -26.13
N LEU A 289 -9.65 -24.94 -25.41
CA LEU A 289 -8.53 -25.71 -25.93
C LEU A 289 -8.98 -26.74 -26.97
N ASP A 290 -10.22 -27.23 -26.89
CA ASP A 290 -10.73 -28.25 -27.81
C ASP A 290 -10.98 -27.63 -29.18
N ASN A 291 -11.49 -26.40 -29.20
CA ASN A 291 -11.75 -25.64 -30.43
C ASN A 291 -10.59 -24.71 -30.83
N HIS A 292 -9.49 -24.69 -30.07
CA HIS A 292 -8.36 -23.80 -30.30
C HIS A 292 -8.83 -22.33 -30.43
N THR A 293 -9.71 -21.87 -29.53
CA THR A 293 -10.18 -20.47 -29.52
C THR A 293 -9.82 -19.78 -28.22
N PHE A 294 -9.29 -18.57 -28.35
CA PHE A 294 -8.80 -17.75 -27.25
C PHE A 294 -9.50 -16.38 -27.28
N ASP A 295 -10.55 -16.22 -26.48
CA ASP A 295 -11.28 -14.97 -26.35
C ASP A 295 -10.69 -14.11 -25.22
N LEU A 296 -9.99 -13.05 -25.64
CA LEU A 296 -9.33 -12.06 -24.81
C LEU A 296 -10.05 -10.70 -24.84
N THR A 297 -11.26 -10.61 -25.41
CA THR A 297 -11.99 -9.35 -25.63
C THR A 297 -12.28 -8.56 -24.35
N ASN A 298 -12.40 -9.25 -23.21
CA ASN A 298 -12.65 -8.65 -21.90
C ASN A 298 -11.36 -8.22 -21.17
N LEU A 299 -10.18 -8.44 -21.75
CA LEU A 299 -8.94 -7.90 -21.19
C LEU A 299 -9.00 -6.37 -21.13
N ASN A 300 -8.24 -5.83 -20.18
CA ASN A 300 -8.19 -4.40 -19.93
C ASN A 300 -9.53 -3.73 -19.59
N THR A 301 -10.50 -4.52 -19.13
CA THR A 301 -11.81 -4.04 -18.67
C THR A 301 -12.06 -4.43 -17.22
N PHE A 302 -12.60 -3.51 -16.43
CA PHE A 302 -13.03 -3.78 -15.06
C PHE A 302 -14.18 -2.84 -14.68
N THR A 303 -14.72 -2.99 -13.47
CA THR A 303 -15.92 -2.30 -12.99
C THR A 303 -15.60 -1.42 -11.79
N ALA A 304 -16.13 -0.19 -11.77
CA ALA A 304 -15.88 0.77 -10.70
C ALA A 304 -16.53 0.41 -9.35
N GLN A 305 -17.49 -0.52 -9.32
CA GLN A 305 -18.36 -0.76 -8.15
C GLN A 305 -18.03 -2.02 -7.36
N THR A 306 -17.39 -3.01 -7.97
CA THR A 306 -16.98 -4.25 -7.30
C THR A 306 -15.47 -4.30 -7.20
N PRO A 307 -14.90 -4.75 -6.07
CA PRO A 307 -13.46 -4.94 -5.96
C PRO A 307 -13.04 -6.10 -6.87
N THR A 308 -12.52 -5.77 -8.04
CA THR A 308 -11.90 -6.70 -8.98
C THR A 308 -10.44 -6.28 -9.11
N TYR A 309 -9.53 -7.25 -9.05
CA TYR A 309 -8.18 -7.03 -9.58
C TYR A 309 -8.19 -7.48 -11.03
N THR A 310 -7.42 -6.82 -11.88
CA THR A 310 -7.27 -7.27 -13.25
C THR A 310 -5.79 -7.22 -13.56
N ILE A 311 -5.26 -8.27 -14.18
CA ILE A 311 -3.93 -8.18 -14.78
C ILE A 311 -4.14 -7.42 -16.09
N PHE A 312 -3.44 -6.30 -16.24
CA PHE A 312 -3.55 -5.47 -17.43
C PHE A 312 -2.35 -5.70 -18.32
N TYR A 313 -2.65 -5.75 -19.60
CA TYR A 313 -1.68 -5.91 -20.65
C TYR A 313 -1.54 -4.57 -21.33
N THR A 314 -0.34 -4.00 -21.30
CA THR A 314 0.00 -2.87 -22.17
C THR A 314 -0.29 -3.26 -23.64
N PRO A 315 -0.52 -2.31 -24.56
CA PRO A 315 -0.75 -2.62 -25.97
C PRO A 315 0.28 -3.63 -26.54
N LYS A 316 1.56 -3.45 -26.24
CA LYS A 316 2.65 -4.35 -26.64
C LYS A 316 2.48 -5.76 -26.05
N SER A 317 2.36 -5.88 -24.73
CA SER A 317 2.12 -7.17 -24.05
C SER A 317 0.91 -7.91 -24.59
N LEU A 318 -0.16 -7.18 -24.93
CA LEU A 318 -1.39 -7.75 -25.47
C LEU A 318 -1.17 -8.30 -26.88
N GLN A 319 -0.44 -7.57 -27.72
CA GLN A 319 -0.04 -8.03 -29.05
C GLN A 319 0.86 -9.26 -28.98
N GLU A 320 1.88 -9.27 -28.13
CA GLU A 320 2.76 -10.44 -27.96
C GLU A 320 2.00 -11.66 -27.42
N THR A 321 1.07 -11.44 -26.50
CA THR A 321 0.18 -12.50 -26.01
C THR A 321 -0.68 -13.05 -27.16
N ALA A 322 -1.21 -12.16 -28.00
CA ALA A 322 -1.99 -12.55 -29.18
C ALA A 322 -1.15 -13.38 -30.15
N ASP A 323 0.05 -12.92 -30.47
CA ASP A 323 0.96 -13.58 -31.41
C ASP A 323 1.34 -15.00 -30.91
N ASN A 324 1.54 -15.16 -29.60
CA ASN A 324 1.82 -16.46 -28.99
C ASN A 324 0.63 -17.44 -29.10
N PHE A 325 -0.60 -16.97 -28.85
CA PHE A 325 -1.79 -17.82 -28.96
C PHE A 325 -2.19 -18.09 -30.42
N ALA A 326 -1.89 -17.16 -31.34
CA ALA A 326 -2.17 -17.31 -32.77
C ALA A 326 -1.45 -18.51 -33.41
N VAL A 327 -0.36 -19.00 -32.81
CA VAL A 327 0.36 -20.21 -33.27
C VAL A 327 -0.49 -21.47 -33.05
N ILE A 328 -1.38 -21.45 -32.07
CA ILE A 328 -2.14 -22.62 -31.62
C ILE A 328 -3.65 -22.45 -31.77
N GLY A 329 -4.16 -21.34 -32.31
CA GLY A 329 -5.59 -21.16 -32.55
C GLY A 329 -6.04 -19.73 -32.87
N ASP A 330 -7.35 -19.54 -32.95
CA ASP A 330 -7.97 -18.24 -33.27
C ASP A 330 -8.05 -17.36 -32.02
N VAL A 331 -7.58 -16.10 -32.15
CA VAL A 331 -7.50 -15.14 -31.03
C VAL A 331 -8.43 -13.96 -31.29
N SER A 332 -9.27 -13.63 -30.32
CA SER A 332 -10.11 -12.41 -30.33
C SER A 332 -9.58 -11.41 -29.32
N LEU A 333 -9.19 -10.22 -29.79
CA LEU A 333 -8.63 -9.15 -28.95
C LEU A 333 -9.68 -8.08 -28.59
N PRO A 334 -9.44 -7.30 -27.52
CA PRO A 334 -10.22 -6.10 -27.25
C PRO A 334 -10.20 -5.12 -28.44
N GLU A 335 -11.34 -4.49 -28.73
CA GLU A 335 -11.42 -3.47 -29.80
C GLU A 335 -10.56 -2.23 -29.51
N ASP A 336 -10.29 -1.95 -28.23
CA ASP A 336 -9.57 -0.78 -27.77
C ASP A 336 -8.31 -1.21 -26.99
N LEU A 337 -7.17 -1.19 -27.67
CA LEU A 337 -5.89 -1.64 -27.13
C LEU A 337 -5.18 -0.54 -26.32
N ASP A 338 -5.50 0.73 -26.58
CA ASP A 338 -4.79 1.89 -26.03
C ASP A 338 -5.34 2.37 -24.69
N ASN A 339 -6.54 1.91 -24.33
CA ASN A 339 -7.24 2.38 -23.15
C ASN A 339 -7.66 1.26 -22.22
N LEU A 340 -7.56 1.59 -20.94
CA LEU A 340 -8.19 0.88 -19.86
C LEU A 340 -9.69 1.25 -19.80
N THR A 341 -10.55 0.24 -19.85
CA THR A 341 -12.01 0.43 -19.79
C THR A 341 -12.55 0.26 -18.38
N ILE A 342 -13.10 1.34 -17.83
CA ILE A 342 -13.79 1.35 -16.53
C ILE A 342 -15.29 1.36 -16.77
N THR A 343 -15.98 0.28 -16.44
CA THR A 343 -17.43 0.15 -16.55
C THR A 343 -18.13 0.45 -15.23
N ASN A 344 -19.45 0.59 -15.27
CA ASN A 344 -20.28 0.83 -14.09
C ASN A 344 -19.90 2.09 -13.29
N VAL A 345 -19.41 3.13 -13.96
CA VAL A 345 -18.99 4.40 -13.34
C VAL A 345 -20.22 5.15 -12.81
N PRO A 346 -20.39 5.33 -11.49
CA PRO A 346 -21.60 5.94 -10.93
C PRO A 346 -21.93 7.28 -11.58
N ALA A 347 -23.19 7.50 -11.99
CA ALA A 347 -23.61 8.66 -12.78
C ALA A 347 -23.22 10.04 -12.20
N ASN A 348 -23.05 10.13 -10.87
CA ASN A 348 -22.68 11.35 -10.16
C ASN A 348 -21.22 11.35 -9.65
N ALA A 349 -20.40 10.39 -10.09
CA ALA A 349 -19.00 10.32 -9.70
C ALA A 349 -18.24 11.51 -10.32
N LYS A 350 -17.62 12.33 -9.45
CA LYS A 350 -16.74 13.43 -9.87
C LYS A 350 -15.30 13.00 -10.06
N GLN A 351 -14.93 11.86 -9.49
CA GLN A 351 -13.60 11.28 -9.59
C GLN A 351 -13.65 9.79 -9.25
N LEU A 352 -12.64 9.05 -9.71
CA LEU A 352 -12.37 7.66 -9.34
C LEU A 352 -11.02 7.55 -8.66
N GLN A 353 -10.85 6.53 -7.82
CA GLN A 353 -9.58 6.16 -7.21
C GLN A 353 -9.08 4.90 -7.91
N VAL A 354 -7.84 4.96 -8.39
CA VAL A 354 -7.21 3.93 -9.22
C VAL A 354 -5.89 3.55 -8.55
N ASN A 355 -5.74 2.31 -8.09
CA ASN A 355 -4.51 1.84 -7.45
C ASN A 355 -3.85 0.79 -8.35
N LEU A 356 -2.59 0.99 -8.68
CA LEU A 356 -1.81 0.06 -9.50
C LEU A 356 -0.78 -0.61 -8.60
N LEU A 357 -0.82 -1.94 -8.52
CA LEU A 357 0.33 -2.70 -8.06
C LEU A 357 1.23 -2.95 -9.28
N ILE A 358 2.38 -2.30 -9.30
CA ILE A 358 3.34 -2.50 -10.36
C ILE A 358 4.33 -3.52 -9.86
N THR A 359 4.44 -4.65 -10.58
CA THR A 359 5.40 -5.69 -10.28
C THR A 359 6.14 -6.09 -11.54
N TYR A 360 7.47 -5.98 -11.50
CA TYR A 360 8.37 -6.41 -12.56
C TYR A 360 9.12 -7.65 -12.07
N TYR A 361 9.12 -8.71 -12.86
CA TYR A 361 9.93 -9.90 -12.63
C TYR A 361 10.69 -10.21 -13.92
N ASN A 362 12.02 -10.23 -13.86
CA ASN A 362 12.82 -10.85 -14.91
C ASN A 362 12.99 -12.34 -14.55
N GLY A 363 12.56 -13.25 -15.42
CA GLY A 363 12.43 -14.69 -15.15
C GLY A 363 13.74 -15.48 -14.93
N SER A 364 14.86 -14.79 -14.68
CA SER A 364 16.13 -15.39 -14.24
C SER A 364 16.33 -15.08 -12.76
N ASP A 365 16.72 -16.10 -11.97
CA ASP A 365 16.95 -16.03 -10.53
C ASP A 365 17.46 -14.64 -10.03
N ASP A 366 16.60 -13.96 -9.28
CA ASP A 366 16.85 -12.87 -8.31
C ASP A 366 17.41 -11.49 -8.72
N ASP A 367 17.80 -11.20 -9.96
CA ASP A 367 18.60 -9.98 -10.18
C ASP A 367 17.84 -8.69 -10.49
N THR A 368 16.68 -8.73 -11.17
CA THR A 368 15.94 -7.49 -11.52
C THR A 368 14.45 -7.64 -11.26
N TYR A 369 13.96 -6.95 -10.23
CA TYR A 369 12.54 -6.87 -9.93
C TYR A 369 12.17 -5.50 -9.37
N ALA A 370 10.92 -5.10 -9.51
CA ALA A 370 10.43 -3.91 -8.83
C ALA A 370 8.98 -4.08 -8.40
N THR A 371 8.68 -3.77 -7.15
CA THR A 371 7.33 -3.86 -6.57
C THR A 371 6.98 -2.58 -5.82
N PHE A 372 5.97 -1.86 -6.30
CA PHE A 372 5.46 -0.63 -5.68
C PHE A 372 3.98 -0.41 -6.03
N THR A 373 3.30 0.43 -5.25
CA THR A 373 1.88 0.74 -5.45
C THR A 373 1.75 2.21 -5.82
N GLN A 374 1.20 2.48 -7.00
CA GLN A 374 0.91 3.84 -7.44
C GLN A 374 -0.59 4.11 -7.28
N LYS A 375 -0.94 5.13 -6.49
CA LYS A 375 -2.33 5.55 -6.27
C LYS A 375 -2.63 6.77 -7.12
N TYR A 376 -3.74 6.74 -7.86
CA TYR A 376 -4.20 7.82 -8.71
C TYR A 376 -5.61 8.27 -8.36
N THR A 377 -5.82 9.58 -8.41
CA THR A 377 -7.16 10.18 -8.49
C THR A 377 -7.43 10.52 -9.95
N LEU A 378 -8.49 9.96 -10.53
CA LEU A 378 -8.97 10.26 -11.88
C LEU A 378 -10.18 11.19 -11.82
N PRO A 379 -10.04 12.50 -12.12
CA PRO A 379 -11.18 13.39 -12.22
C PRO A 379 -12.10 12.98 -13.38
N LEU A 380 -13.41 13.13 -13.19
CA LEU A 380 -14.41 12.79 -14.19
C LEU A 380 -15.15 14.04 -14.68
N THR A 381 -15.39 14.07 -15.99
CA THR A 381 -16.23 15.07 -16.64
C THR A 381 -17.44 14.39 -17.26
N SER A 382 -18.63 14.76 -16.81
CA SER A 382 -19.88 14.38 -17.48
C SER A 382 -20.13 15.34 -18.64
N PRO A 383 -20.68 14.88 -19.77
CA PRO A 383 -21.21 15.81 -20.77
C PRO A 383 -22.23 16.72 -20.09
N ALA A 384 -22.07 18.03 -20.25
CA ALA A 384 -23.06 18.98 -19.80
C ALA A 384 -24.39 18.63 -20.47
N THR A 385 -25.42 18.31 -19.70
CA THR A 385 -26.79 18.34 -20.20
C THR A 385 -27.07 19.78 -20.58
N THR A 386 -26.97 20.11 -21.87
CA THR A 386 -27.45 21.36 -22.43
C THR A 386 -28.97 21.37 -22.31
N THR A 387 -29.48 21.82 -21.18
CA THR A 387 -30.88 22.22 -21.08
C THR A 387 -31.00 23.59 -21.77
N PRO A 388 -31.89 23.77 -22.77
CA PRO A 388 -32.12 25.09 -23.35
C PRO A 388 -32.62 26.02 -22.24
N SER A 389 -31.90 27.13 -22.04
CA SER A 389 -32.32 28.20 -21.13
C SER A 389 -33.55 28.89 -21.71
N THR A 390 -34.75 28.52 -21.27
CA THR A 390 -35.95 29.34 -21.46
C THR A 390 -36.11 30.27 -20.25
N THR A 391 -35.95 31.56 -20.53
CA THR A 391 -36.22 32.68 -19.62
C THR A 391 -37.66 32.63 -19.08
N PRO A 392 -37.92 32.70 -17.77
CA PRO A 392 -39.28 32.76 -17.24
C PRO A 392 -39.85 34.20 -17.26
N PRO A 393 -41.12 34.41 -17.68
CA PRO A 393 -41.87 35.61 -17.34
C PRO A 393 -42.49 35.52 -15.93
N ALA A 394 -42.86 36.69 -15.42
CA ALA A 394 -43.21 36.98 -14.04
C ALA A 394 -44.45 36.27 -13.45
N ALA A 395 -44.48 36.30 -12.11
CA ALA A 395 -45.38 35.60 -11.18
C ALA A 395 -46.87 36.00 -11.22
N THR A 396 -47.73 35.07 -10.77
CA THR A 396 -48.89 35.31 -9.87
C THR A 396 -49.46 33.98 -9.32
N THR A 397 -49.96 34.02 -8.09
CA THR A 397 -50.63 32.97 -7.26
C THR A 397 -52.13 33.40 -7.12
N PRO A 398 -53.19 32.57 -6.85
CA PRO A 398 -53.30 31.46 -5.88
C PRO A 398 -54.23 30.23 -6.21
N ALA A 399 -54.27 29.28 -5.24
CA ALA A 399 -54.91 27.95 -5.09
C ALA A 399 -56.48 27.89 -5.22
N PRO A 400 -57.23 26.73 -5.18
CA PRO A 400 -57.00 25.42 -4.50
C PRO A 400 -57.41 24.09 -5.24
N THR A 401 -57.23 22.96 -4.54
CA THR A 401 -57.28 21.50 -4.87
C THR A 401 -58.67 20.92 -5.27
N PRO A 402 -58.79 19.74 -5.96
CA PRO A 402 -58.77 18.39 -5.32
C PRO A 402 -58.01 17.27 -6.11
N ALA A 403 -57.62 16.21 -5.39
CA ALA A 403 -57.02 14.92 -5.84
C ALA A 403 -58.09 13.92 -6.36
N PRO A 404 -57.84 12.62 -6.71
CA PRO A 404 -56.62 11.77 -6.76
C PRO A 404 -56.42 11.05 -8.15
N ASP A 405 -55.38 10.28 -8.51
CA ASP A 405 -54.90 8.99 -7.97
C ASP A 405 -53.63 8.49 -8.72
N THR A 406 -52.75 7.81 -7.97
CA THR A 406 -51.84 6.66 -8.28
C THR A 406 -50.96 6.68 -9.57
N VAL A 407 -49.62 6.50 -9.58
CA VAL A 407 -48.82 5.28 -9.27
C VAL A 407 -47.30 5.63 -9.26
N ALA A 408 -46.56 5.04 -8.29
CA ALA A 408 -45.13 4.69 -8.18
C ALA A 408 -44.01 5.37 -9.04
N ASP A 409 -42.88 5.74 -8.41
CA ASP A 409 -41.63 4.95 -8.49
C ASP A 409 -40.56 5.41 -7.46
N GLN A 410 -39.66 4.48 -7.16
CA GLN A 410 -38.89 4.34 -5.94
C GLN A 410 -37.52 5.02 -5.96
N ALA A 411 -37.17 5.60 -4.81
CA ALA A 411 -35.86 6.11 -4.48
C ALA A 411 -34.82 4.98 -4.33
N THR A 412 -33.69 5.08 -5.04
CA THR A 412 -32.47 4.29 -4.80
C THR A 412 -31.44 5.13 -4.04
N THR A 413 -31.35 4.89 -2.73
CA THR A 413 -30.43 5.56 -1.81
C THR A 413 -29.06 4.89 -1.77
N SER A 414 -28.02 5.60 -2.19
CA SER A 414 -26.60 5.25 -2.08
C SER A 414 -26.10 5.20 -0.60
N PRO A 415 -25.20 4.28 -0.22
CA PRO A 415 -24.60 4.23 1.12
C PRO A 415 -23.54 5.32 1.37
N ALA A 416 -23.72 6.08 2.45
CA ALA A 416 -22.75 7.06 2.93
C ALA A 416 -21.54 6.41 3.64
N LYS A 417 -20.34 6.88 3.31
CA LYS A 417 -19.03 6.50 3.86
C LYS A 417 -19.02 6.65 5.40
N THR A 418 -19.09 5.54 6.14
CA THR A 418 -19.00 5.54 7.62
C THR A 418 -17.97 4.51 8.09
N ALA A 419 -17.16 4.90 9.07
CA ALA A 419 -16.07 4.10 9.66
C ALA A 419 -16.45 2.63 9.92
N THR A 420 -15.68 1.71 9.34
CA THR A 420 -15.72 0.26 9.56
C THR A 420 -15.62 -0.03 11.07
N LYS A 421 -16.54 -0.82 11.64
CA LYS A 421 -16.59 -1.17 13.07
C LYS A 421 -16.96 -2.63 13.24
N ILE A 422 -16.52 -3.24 14.35
CA ILE A 422 -17.06 -4.55 14.77
C ILE A 422 -18.19 -4.31 15.77
N ILE A 423 -19.38 -4.78 15.42
CA ILE A 423 -20.58 -4.73 16.26
C ILE A 423 -20.99 -6.14 16.70
N THR A 424 -21.92 -6.22 17.65
CA THR A 424 -22.48 -7.47 18.16
C THR A 424 -23.99 -7.34 18.30
N ALA A 425 -24.73 -8.43 18.08
CA ALA A 425 -26.17 -8.44 18.28
C ALA A 425 -26.52 -8.46 19.78
N THR A 426 -27.39 -7.56 20.22
CA THR A 426 -27.91 -7.49 21.59
C THR A 426 -29.27 -8.14 21.75
N ARG A 427 -30.02 -8.28 20.64
CA ARG A 427 -31.34 -8.91 20.54
C ARG A 427 -31.38 -9.85 19.33
N LYS A 428 -32.45 -10.64 19.20
CA LYS A 428 -32.70 -11.46 18.00
C LYS A 428 -32.76 -10.56 16.76
N LEU A 429 -32.01 -10.90 15.71
CA LEU A 429 -32.03 -10.17 14.43
C LEU A 429 -31.78 -11.12 13.25
N GLY A 430 -32.26 -10.75 12.06
CA GLY A 430 -32.05 -11.53 10.84
C GLY A 430 -30.92 -10.96 9.98
N LEU A 431 -30.26 -11.84 9.22
CA LEU A 431 -29.40 -11.53 8.08
C LEU A 431 -30.21 -11.63 6.80
N TYR A 432 -30.09 -10.66 5.92
CA TYR A 432 -30.86 -10.59 4.67
C TYR A 432 -29.95 -10.39 3.46
N GLN A 433 -30.35 -10.88 2.29
CA GLN A 433 -29.64 -10.67 1.03
C GLN A 433 -29.72 -9.22 0.54
N SER A 434 -30.77 -8.48 0.94
CA SER A 434 -31.06 -7.11 0.50
C SER A 434 -31.37 -6.21 1.70
N PRO A 435 -31.14 -4.88 1.61
CA PRO A 435 -31.55 -3.94 2.66
C PRO A 435 -33.07 -3.85 2.85
N ASN A 436 -33.85 -4.24 1.84
CA ASN A 436 -35.31 -4.31 1.91
C ASN A 436 -35.73 -5.65 2.51
N PHE A 437 -35.87 -5.67 3.84
CA PHE A 437 -36.08 -6.93 4.57
C PHE A 437 -37.41 -7.60 4.23
N SER A 438 -37.33 -8.82 3.73
CA SER A 438 -38.46 -9.70 3.50
C SER A 438 -38.17 -11.12 4.00
N ALA A 439 -39.20 -11.91 4.29
CA ALA A 439 -39.01 -13.29 4.76
C ALA A 439 -38.30 -14.16 3.70
N LYS A 440 -38.56 -13.92 2.41
CA LYS A 440 -37.96 -14.65 1.28
C LYS A 440 -36.46 -14.40 1.13
N GLN A 441 -36.00 -13.20 1.46
CA GLN A 441 -34.58 -12.80 1.34
C GLN A 441 -33.78 -12.99 2.63
N ARG A 442 -34.36 -13.63 3.66
CA ARG A 442 -33.71 -13.85 4.94
C ARG A 442 -32.79 -15.08 4.87
N LEU A 443 -31.49 -14.83 4.99
CA LEU A 443 -30.45 -15.86 4.99
C LEU A 443 -30.39 -16.61 6.30
N HIS A 444 -30.48 -15.90 7.43
CA HIS A 444 -30.26 -16.50 8.74
C HIS A 444 -30.95 -15.73 9.87
N TRP A 445 -31.31 -16.44 10.94
CA TRP A 445 -31.76 -15.85 12.19
C TRP A 445 -30.70 -15.98 13.28
N TYR A 446 -30.21 -14.85 13.79
CA TYR A 446 -29.41 -14.83 15.01
C TYR A 446 -30.34 -14.76 16.22
N THR A 447 -30.34 -15.80 17.04
CA THR A 447 -31.09 -15.84 18.30
C THR A 447 -30.45 -14.93 19.34
N GLN A 448 -31.23 -14.54 20.35
CA GLN A 448 -30.71 -13.80 21.48
C GLN A 448 -29.81 -14.69 22.33
N SER A 449 -28.56 -14.29 22.50
CA SER A 449 -27.55 -15.08 23.22
C SER A 449 -26.97 -14.34 24.43
N ALA A 450 -26.52 -15.11 25.42
CA ALA A 450 -25.73 -14.61 26.53
C ALA A 450 -24.50 -13.84 26.01
N ARG A 451 -24.05 -12.81 26.73
CA ARG A 451 -23.02 -11.86 26.27
C ARG A 451 -21.78 -12.53 25.66
N ALA A 452 -21.28 -13.60 26.27
CA ALA A 452 -20.09 -14.31 25.83
C ALA A 452 -20.26 -15.08 24.50
N GLN A 453 -21.51 -15.29 24.08
CA GLN A 453 -21.90 -16.06 22.88
C GLN A 453 -22.59 -15.22 21.81
N ARG A 454 -22.68 -13.89 22.00
CA ARG A 454 -23.32 -13.03 20.99
C ARG A 454 -22.54 -13.06 19.67
N PRO A 455 -23.24 -13.05 18.52
CA PRO A 455 -22.59 -12.96 17.23
C PRO A 455 -21.90 -11.60 17.06
N MET A 456 -20.87 -11.57 16.22
CA MET A 456 -20.11 -10.37 15.89
C MET A 456 -20.12 -10.14 14.39
N PHE A 457 -20.17 -8.87 14.00
CA PHE A 457 -20.29 -8.46 12.62
C PHE A 457 -19.29 -7.36 12.32
N LYS A 458 -18.52 -7.51 11.24
CA LYS A 458 -17.76 -6.41 10.64
C LYS A 458 -18.72 -5.62 9.76
N ILE A 459 -18.95 -4.35 10.08
CA ILE A 459 -19.71 -3.45 9.20
C ILE A 459 -18.88 -3.21 7.94
N LEU A 460 -19.44 -3.58 6.80
CA LEU A 460 -18.90 -3.34 5.47
C LEU A 460 -19.47 -2.05 4.87
N GLY A 461 -20.69 -1.66 5.27
CA GLY A 461 -21.32 -0.42 4.81
C GLY A 461 -22.61 -0.09 5.55
N VAL A 462 -23.11 1.12 5.35
CA VAL A 462 -24.38 1.60 5.90
C VAL A 462 -25.27 2.06 4.75
N VAL A 463 -26.38 1.37 4.52
CA VAL A 463 -27.34 1.66 3.45
C VAL A 463 -28.68 2.08 4.06
N ARG A 464 -29.54 2.72 3.26
CA ARG A 464 -30.96 2.89 3.59
C ARG A 464 -31.79 1.91 2.77
N ALA A 465 -32.78 1.31 3.42
CA ALA A 465 -33.85 0.58 2.73
C ALA A 465 -34.77 1.58 2.00
N GLN A 466 -35.61 1.11 1.09
CA GLN A 466 -36.63 1.93 0.42
C GLN A 466 -37.56 2.65 1.41
N SER A 467 -37.82 2.03 2.56
CA SER A 467 -38.56 2.65 3.68
C SER A 467 -37.77 3.74 4.44
N GLY A 468 -36.56 4.10 4.00
CA GLY A 468 -35.67 5.06 4.67
C GLY A 468 -34.90 4.50 5.86
N ALA A 469 -35.21 3.27 6.31
CA ALA A 469 -34.59 2.63 7.48
C ALA A 469 -33.10 2.31 7.24
N LEU A 470 -32.24 2.68 8.18
CA LEU A 470 -30.81 2.35 8.13
C LEU A 470 -30.57 0.85 8.33
N ARG A 471 -29.72 0.27 7.47
CA ARG A 471 -29.24 -1.11 7.53
C ARG A 471 -27.72 -1.14 7.49
N TYR A 472 -27.14 -2.08 8.20
CA TYR A 472 -25.73 -2.38 8.07
C TYR A 472 -25.55 -3.52 7.09
N HIS A 473 -24.76 -3.30 6.04
CA HIS A 473 -24.14 -4.38 5.30
C HIS A 473 -22.99 -4.92 6.15
N VAL A 474 -22.97 -6.22 6.41
CA VAL A 474 -22.05 -6.83 7.36
C VAL A 474 -21.45 -8.13 6.83
N LYS A 475 -20.29 -8.50 7.36
CA LYS A 475 -19.73 -9.86 7.35
C LYS A 475 -19.80 -10.43 8.76
N ASP A 476 -20.34 -11.63 8.92
CA ASP A 476 -20.27 -12.35 10.19
C ASP A 476 -18.83 -12.77 10.48
N VAL A 477 -18.32 -12.34 11.63
CA VAL A 477 -16.95 -12.61 12.10
C VAL A 477 -16.97 -13.33 13.45
N THR A 478 -18.05 -14.06 13.74
CA THR A 478 -18.23 -14.85 14.96
C THR A 478 -17.35 -16.10 14.92
N PRO A 479 -16.28 -16.22 15.73
CA PRO A 479 -15.40 -17.38 15.66
C PRO A 479 -16.17 -18.68 15.94
N GLY A 480 -16.00 -19.67 15.06
CA GLY A 480 -16.62 -21.00 15.16
C GLY A 480 -18.12 -21.07 14.83
N ALA A 481 -18.73 -19.98 14.33
CA ALA A 481 -20.12 -20.03 13.86
C ALA A 481 -20.19 -20.63 12.44
N LYS A 482 -21.25 -21.38 12.14
CA LYS A 482 -21.53 -21.89 10.77
C LYS A 482 -21.71 -20.76 9.75
N THR A 483 -22.14 -19.60 10.23
CA THR A 483 -22.35 -18.38 9.44
C THR A 483 -21.07 -17.55 9.29
N TYR A 484 -19.92 -17.98 9.84
CA TYR A 484 -18.67 -17.24 9.75
C TYR A 484 -18.32 -16.95 8.28
N GLY A 485 -18.04 -15.68 8.00
CA GLY A 485 -17.72 -15.22 6.65
C GLY A 485 -18.94 -14.84 5.79
N GLN A 486 -20.16 -15.24 6.17
CA GLN A 486 -21.37 -14.86 5.43
C GLN A 486 -21.60 -13.35 5.46
N THR A 487 -22.00 -12.80 4.32
CA THR A 487 -22.34 -11.40 4.15
C THR A 487 -23.84 -11.19 4.01
N GLY A 488 -24.29 -9.99 4.32
CA GLY A 488 -25.69 -9.60 4.16
C GLY A 488 -26.04 -8.37 4.99
N TYR A 489 -27.33 -8.05 5.04
CA TYR A 489 -27.85 -6.86 5.68
C TYR A 489 -28.50 -7.20 7.01
N ILE A 490 -28.18 -6.43 8.04
CA ILE A 490 -28.80 -6.48 9.37
C ILE A 490 -29.37 -5.12 9.76
N THR A 491 -30.25 -5.10 10.75
CA THR A 491 -30.81 -3.85 11.28
C THR A 491 -29.70 -2.97 11.89
N ALA A 492 -29.73 -1.66 11.61
CA ALA A 492 -28.82 -0.70 12.23
C ALA A 492 -29.39 -0.06 13.52
N LYS A 493 -30.58 -0.49 13.96
CA LYS A 493 -31.23 0.05 15.18
C LYS A 493 -30.37 -0.23 16.42
N ALA A 494 -30.04 0.82 17.18
CA ALA A 494 -29.17 0.74 18.37
C ALA A 494 -29.65 -0.27 19.43
N ASP A 495 -30.95 -0.54 19.51
CA ASP A 495 -31.54 -1.56 20.38
C ASP A 495 -31.07 -3.00 20.08
N PHE A 496 -30.71 -3.26 18.82
CA PHE A 496 -30.38 -4.60 18.32
C PHE A 496 -28.88 -4.83 18.16
N VAL A 497 -28.08 -3.76 18.11
CA VAL A 497 -26.65 -3.83 17.82
C VAL A 497 -25.86 -2.89 18.72
N ALA A 498 -24.69 -3.32 19.15
CA ALA A 498 -23.77 -2.50 19.94
C ALA A 498 -22.32 -2.75 19.51
N ASN A 499 -21.39 -1.84 19.84
CA ASN A 499 -19.96 -2.07 19.63
C ASN A 499 -19.52 -3.37 20.30
N ALA A 500 -18.80 -4.24 19.57
CA ALA A 500 -18.28 -5.50 20.11
C ALA A 500 -17.12 -5.28 21.10
N TYR A 501 -16.43 -4.14 21.00
CA TYR A 501 -15.30 -3.77 21.85
C TYR A 501 -15.65 -2.59 22.78
N TYR A 502 -15.03 -2.54 23.96
CA TYR A 502 -15.15 -1.37 24.84
C TYR A 502 -14.51 -0.14 24.21
N GLN A 503 -15.17 1.02 24.37
CA GLN A 503 -14.72 2.30 23.82
C GLN A 503 -14.21 3.26 24.91
N ILE A 504 -14.40 2.90 26.18
CA ILE A 504 -14.05 3.73 27.34
C ILE A 504 -13.19 2.89 28.27
N LYS A 505 -12.18 3.51 28.89
CA LYS A 505 -11.31 2.84 29.86
C LYS A 505 -12.09 2.28 31.05
N ALA A 506 -11.57 1.20 31.61
CA ALA A 506 -12.00 0.61 32.87
C ALA A 506 -10.82 0.65 33.85
N THR A 507 -11.07 0.45 35.13
CA THR A 507 -10.01 0.19 36.13
C THR A 507 -9.87 -1.31 36.38
N LYS A 508 -10.97 -2.06 36.29
CA LYS A 508 -11.02 -3.51 36.46
C LYS A 508 -11.91 -4.16 35.39
N ILE A 509 -11.52 -5.36 34.97
CA ILE A 509 -12.30 -6.21 34.05
C ILE A 509 -12.41 -7.63 34.62
N LYS A 510 -13.56 -8.28 34.41
CA LYS A 510 -13.82 -9.68 34.75
C LYS A 510 -13.79 -10.55 33.49
N VAL A 511 -13.07 -11.67 33.52
CA VAL A 511 -12.94 -12.60 32.40
C VAL A 511 -14.19 -13.49 32.26
N LEU A 512 -14.69 -13.68 31.02
CA LEU A 512 -15.94 -14.42 30.76
C LEU A 512 -15.75 -15.86 30.23
N ARG A 513 -14.69 -16.14 29.47
CA ARG A 513 -14.43 -17.48 28.87
C ARG A 513 -12.99 -18.00 29.01
N GLY A 514 -12.07 -17.13 29.44
CA GLY A 514 -10.62 -17.34 29.35
C GLY A 514 -9.99 -16.22 28.52
N LEU A 515 -8.86 -15.68 28.96
CA LEU A 515 -8.25 -14.50 28.33
C LEU A 515 -6.73 -14.59 28.39
N ASN A 516 -6.06 -14.51 27.24
CA ASN A 516 -4.60 -14.44 27.21
C ASN A 516 -4.13 -12.98 27.29
N SER A 517 -2.97 -12.76 27.91
CA SER A 517 -2.17 -11.53 27.76
C SER A 517 -1.01 -11.70 26.80
N TYR A 518 -0.60 -10.59 26.21
CA TYR A 518 0.33 -10.53 25.09
C TYR A 518 1.37 -9.42 25.29
N ARG A 519 2.49 -9.51 24.56
CA ARG A 519 3.57 -8.50 24.61
C ARG A 519 3.15 -7.19 23.94
N SER A 520 2.37 -7.27 22.86
CA SER A 520 2.00 -6.12 22.02
C SER A 520 0.48 -5.91 21.93
N ALA A 521 0.06 -4.71 21.51
CA ALA A 521 -1.34 -4.38 21.24
C ALA A 521 -1.94 -5.19 20.05
N ALA A 522 -1.08 -5.68 19.15
CA ALA A 522 -1.45 -6.61 18.08
C ALA A 522 -1.89 -8.00 18.60
N LEU A 523 -1.74 -8.26 19.91
CA LEU A 523 -1.94 -9.57 20.56
C LEU A 523 -0.94 -10.63 20.05
N THR A 524 0.31 -10.24 19.83
CA THR A 524 1.41 -11.15 19.51
C THR A 524 2.29 -11.44 20.74
N GLY A 525 2.99 -12.57 20.74
CA GLY A 525 3.82 -13.01 21.86
C GLY A 525 3.01 -13.27 23.13
N ARG A 526 2.18 -14.32 23.12
CA ARG A 526 1.38 -14.77 24.28
C ARG A 526 2.26 -14.96 25.52
N LYS A 527 1.82 -14.49 26.69
CA LYS A 527 2.58 -14.56 27.95
C LYS A 527 1.88 -15.24 29.11
N HIS A 528 0.59 -14.97 29.34
CA HIS A 528 -0.13 -15.50 30.51
C HIS A 528 -1.60 -15.74 30.16
N HIS A 529 -2.22 -16.73 30.79
CA HIS A 529 -3.63 -17.07 30.61
C HIS A 529 -4.43 -16.82 31.89
N TYR A 530 -5.45 -15.97 31.81
CA TYR A 530 -6.40 -15.69 32.88
C TYR A 530 -7.64 -16.58 32.74
N ARG A 531 -8.04 -17.22 33.84
CA ARG A 531 -9.18 -18.13 33.89
C ARG A 531 -10.50 -17.35 33.91
N LYS A 532 -11.60 -18.02 33.55
CA LYS A 532 -12.96 -17.48 33.68
C LYS A 532 -13.22 -16.98 35.10
N ASN A 533 -13.98 -15.89 35.22
CA ASN A 533 -14.33 -15.18 36.46
C ASN A 533 -13.20 -14.43 37.17
N GLN A 534 -11.96 -14.52 36.71
CA GLN A 534 -10.86 -13.75 37.27
C GLN A 534 -11.05 -12.25 37.00
N THR A 535 -10.76 -11.42 38.00
CA THR A 535 -10.78 -9.95 37.88
C THR A 535 -9.36 -9.44 37.70
N ILE A 536 -9.15 -8.60 36.68
CA ILE A 536 -7.84 -8.09 36.28
C ILE A 536 -7.88 -6.56 36.33
N ARG A 537 -6.85 -5.95 36.93
CA ARG A 537 -6.65 -4.50 36.89
C ARG A 537 -6.09 -4.09 35.52
N VAL A 538 -6.59 -3.00 34.99
CA VAL A 538 -6.14 -2.44 33.71
C VAL A 538 -5.84 -0.95 33.88
N THR A 539 -4.90 -0.43 33.09
CA THR A 539 -4.38 0.94 33.23
C THR A 539 -4.75 1.82 32.05
N LYS A 540 -4.77 1.27 30.83
CA LYS A 540 -5.08 2.00 29.60
C LYS A 540 -6.01 1.21 28.69
N LEU A 541 -6.78 1.92 27.86
CA LEU A 541 -7.49 1.36 26.71
C LEU A 541 -6.79 1.86 25.44
N VAL A 542 -6.29 0.95 24.62
CA VAL A 542 -5.54 1.25 23.39
C VAL A 542 -6.36 0.79 22.18
N LYS A 543 -6.46 1.64 21.16
CA LYS A 543 -7.09 1.32 19.88
C LYS A 543 -6.08 0.59 18.99
N HIS A 544 -6.53 -0.47 18.31
CA HIS A 544 -5.73 -1.22 17.34
C HIS A 544 -6.62 -1.65 16.17
N LYS A 545 -6.44 -1.02 15.00
CA LYS A 545 -7.33 -1.16 13.84
C LYS A 545 -8.81 -0.95 14.26
N LEU A 546 -9.69 -1.92 13.99
CA LEU A 546 -11.13 -1.88 14.29
C LEU A 546 -11.49 -2.31 15.74
N THR A 547 -10.48 -2.54 16.57
CA THR A 547 -10.63 -3.22 17.86
C THR A 547 -9.92 -2.44 18.97
N THR A 548 -10.18 -2.80 20.23
CA THR A 548 -9.49 -2.19 21.37
C THR A 548 -8.85 -3.25 22.28
N ARG A 549 -7.86 -2.81 23.05
CA ARG A 549 -7.07 -3.60 23.99
C ARG A 549 -7.03 -2.90 25.33
N TYR A 550 -7.03 -3.67 26.41
CA TYR A 550 -6.64 -3.14 27.71
C TYR A 550 -5.15 -3.40 27.93
N GLN A 551 -4.42 -2.37 28.34
CA GLN A 551 -3.08 -2.52 28.88
C GLN A 551 -3.15 -2.84 30.37
N LEU A 552 -2.35 -3.79 30.81
CA LEU A 552 -2.19 -4.21 32.19
C LEU A 552 -1.10 -3.37 32.89
N PRO A 553 -1.04 -3.32 34.23
CA PRO A 553 0.01 -2.60 34.95
C PRO A 553 1.44 -3.00 34.57
N ASN A 554 1.65 -4.27 34.20
CA ASN A 554 2.95 -4.79 33.76
C ASN A 554 3.23 -4.55 32.27
N GLY A 555 2.54 -3.61 31.63
CA GLY A 555 2.73 -3.23 30.22
C GLY A 555 2.13 -4.18 29.19
N ARG A 556 1.68 -5.38 29.57
CA ARG A 556 1.08 -6.39 28.67
C ARG A 556 -0.32 -5.99 28.21
N TYR A 557 -0.80 -6.63 27.14
CA TYR A 557 -2.11 -6.33 26.54
C TYR A 557 -3.07 -7.51 26.60
N VAL A 558 -4.36 -7.23 26.80
CA VAL A 558 -5.46 -8.19 26.69
C VAL A 558 -6.57 -7.63 25.80
N SER A 559 -7.37 -8.50 25.19
CA SER A 559 -8.51 -8.07 24.36
C SER A 559 -9.57 -7.33 25.17
N ALA A 560 -10.08 -6.21 24.64
CA ALA A 560 -11.22 -5.49 25.21
C ALA A 560 -12.56 -5.90 24.55
N ASN A 561 -12.62 -7.09 23.96
CA ASN A 561 -13.84 -7.65 23.37
C ASN A 561 -14.87 -7.99 24.47
N LYS A 562 -16.11 -7.50 24.33
CA LYS A 562 -17.20 -7.69 25.29
C LYS A 562 -17.65 -9.14 25.44
N ARG A 563 -17.30 -10.04 24.50
CA ARG A 563 -17.51 -11.49 24.65
C ARG A 563 -16.50 -12.14 25.58
N LEU A 564 -15.31 -11.56 25.72
CA LEU A 564 -14.21 -12.10 26.53
C LEU A 564 -14.15 -11.46 27.92
N VAL A 565 -14.55 -10.19 28.04
CA VAL A 565 -14.40 -9.42 29.27
C VAL A 565 -15.64 -8.58 29.60
N LEU A 566 -15.91 -8.43 30.90
CA LEU A 566 -16.93 -7.55 31.45
C LEU A 566 -16.25 -6.45 32.28
N ARG A 567 -16.54 -5.18 31.98
CA ARG A 567 -16.07 -4.09 32.84
C ARG A 567 -16.72 -4.21 34.21
N VAL A 568 -15.91 -4.16 35.26
CA VAL A 568 -16.38 -4.03 36.64
C VAL A 568 -16.45 -2.54 36.93
N LYS A 569 -17.54 -2.10 37.57
CA LYS A 569 -17.69 -0.69 37.97
C LYS A 569 -16.72 -0.35 39.09
#